data_AF-A0A7Y5MGQ9-F1
#
_entry.id   AF-A0A7Y5MGQ9-F1
#
_cell.length_a   1.000
_cell.length_b   1.000
_cell.length_c   1.000
_cell.angle_alpha   90.00
_cell.angle_beta   90.00
_cell.angle_gamma   90.00
#
_symmetry.space_group_name_H-M   'P 1'
#
loop_
_entity.id
_entity.type
_entity.pdbx_description
1 polymer ?
#
loop_
_entity_poly.entity_id
_entity_poly.type
_entity_poly.pdbx_seq_one_letter_code
_entity_poly.pdbx_strand_id
1 'polypeptide(L)'
;TVDQAKTAVSCGAKFIVAPGLNPKVVEYCLANAIPVFPGVATPSEVEQAIELGLNVVKFFPAEGNGGLPYLKAIGGPYKQMRFIPTGGIDETNLLSYLKYSQIVACGGSWMVKPELIAAQQFDEIRRMTERAVLLMLGLELKHIGMNCADDTEALKNARLIAALMGLPVKEGNSSNFVGTQFEVMKKQYLGTHGHLAIGTNFIERAIVHFQRKGYSFRQDSNVEKNGKRVAIYLEQEIAGFAFHLLQV
;
A
#
# COMPACT_ATOMS: atom_id res chain seq x y z
N THR A 1 -26.12 -12.13 12.65
CA THR A 1 -26.77 -13.47 12.64
C THR A 1 -26.83 -14.00 11.21
N VAL A 2 -27.27 -15.24 11.00
CA VAL A 2 -27.47 -15.78 9.64
C VAL A 2 -28.52 -14.95 8.88
N ASP A 3 -29.60 -14.53 9.55
CA ASP A 3 -30.64 -13.71 8.91
C ASP A 3 -30.12 -12.34 8.47
N GLN A 4 -29.28 -11.69 9.28
CA GLN A 4 -28.63 -10.44 8.88
C GLN A 4 -27.68 -10.63 7.69
N ALA A 5 -26.97 -11.76 7.62
CA ALA A 5 -26.12 -12.08 6.47
C ALA A 5 -26.97 -12.27 5.20
N LYS A 6 -28.08 -13.01 5.27
CA LYS A 6 -29.05 -13.17 4.18
C LYS A 6 -29.56 -11.81 3.69
N THR A 7 -30.01 -10.95 4.61
CA THR A 7 -30.51 -9.62 4.29
C THR A 7 -29.42 -8.73 3.66
N ALA A 8 -28.19 -8.75 4.18
CA ALA A 8 -27.10 -7.96 3.62
C ALA A 8 -26.79 -8.38 2.16
N VAL A 9 -26.76 -9.69 1.91
CA VAL A 9 -26.49 -10.25 0.57
C VAL A 9 -27.63 -9.96 -0.39
N SER A 10 -28.89 -10.07 0.04
CA SER A 10 -30.05 -9.71 -0.81
C SER A 10 -30.07 -8.23 -1.17
N CYS A 11 -29.52 -7.35 -0.31
CA CYS A 11 -29.27 -5.94 -0.60
C CYS A 11 -28.03 -5.67 -1.47
N GLY A 12 -27.32 -6.71 -1.92
CA GLY A 12 -26.19 -6.59 -2.85
C GLY A 12 -24.79 -6.56 -2.21
N ALA A 13 -24.68 -6.80 -0.89
CA ALA A 13 -23.38 -6.91 -0.23
C ALA A 13 -22.54 -8.04 -0.86
N LYS A 14 -21.25 -7.77 -1.08
CA LYS A 14 -20.31 -8.72 -1.71
C LYS A 14 -19.49 -9.53 -0.73
N PHE A 15 -19.53 -9.17 0.54
CA PHE A 15 -18.85 -9.86 1.64
C PHE A 15 -19.50 -9.51 2.97
N ILE A 16 -19.21 -10.28 4.01
CA ILE A 16 -19.72 -10.11 5.37
C ILE A 16 -18.58 -9.89 6.35
N VAL A 17 -18.76 -8.99 7.30
CA VAL A 17 -17.84 -8.76 8.42
C VAL A 17 -18.63 -8.87 9.72
N ALA A 18 -18.04 -9.51 10.73
CA ALA A 18 -18.63 -9.62 12.05
C ALA A 18 -17.65 -9.14 13.13
N PRO A 19 -18.12 -8.62 14.28
CA PRO A 19 -17.24 -8.25 15.38
C PRO A 19 -16.62 -9.46 16.10
N GLY A 20 -17.22 -10.64 15.98
CA GLY A 20 -16.71 -11.91 16.53
C GLY A 20 -16.95 -13.07 15.58
N LEU A 21 -16.48 -14.27 15.95
CA LEU A 21 -16.62 -15.49 15.18
C LEU A 21 -17.84 -16.29 15.66
N ASN A 22 -18.84 -16.41 14.78
CA ASN A 22 -19.98 -17.30 14.98
C ASN A 22 -19.96 -18.38 13.89
N PRO A 23 -19.67 -19.66 14.23
CA PRO A 23 -19.52 -20.73 13.25
C PRO A 23 -20.71 -20.85 12.31
N LYS A 24 -21.95 -20.72 12.81
CA LYS A 24 -23.17 -20.79 11.98
C LYS A 24 -23.23 -19.73 10.89
N VAL A 25 -22.72 -18.52 11.17
CA VAL A 25 -22.66 -17.43 10.19
C VAL A 25 -21.56 -17.70 9.16
N VAL A 26 -20.40 -18.18 9.62
CA VAL A 26 -19.27 -18.52 8.75
C VAL A 26 -19.64 -19.65 7.80
N GLU A 27 -20.16 -20.76 8.31
CA GLU A 27 -20.60 -21.92 7.54
C GLU A 27 -21.65 -21.53 6.49
N TYR A 28 -22.65 -20.73 6.88
CA TYR A 28 -23.64 -20.21 5.93
C TYR A 28 -22.98 -19.41 4.79
N CYS A 29 -22.06 -18.50 5.11
CA CYS A 29 -21.38 -17.69 4.10
C CYS A 29 -20.54 -18.56 3.16
N LEU A 30 -19.74 -19.49 3.71
CA LEU A 30 -18.89 -20.39 2.91
C LEU A 30 -19.71 -21.31 2.01
N ALA A 31 -20.79 -21.91 2.51
CA ALA A 31 -21.69 -22.76 1.73
C ALA A 31 -22.36 -22.03 0.55
N ASN A 32 -22.46 -20.69 0.61
CA ASN A 32 -23.05 -19.85 -0.42
C ASN A 32 -21.99 -19.05 -1.20
N ALA A 33 -20.70 -19.40 -1.08
CA ALA A 33 -19.58 -18.71 -1.73
C ALA A 33 -19.53 -17.19 -1.43
N ILE A 34 -19.95 -16.78 -0.24
CA ILE A 34 -19.89 -15.39 0.24
C ILE A 34 -18.61 -15.22 1.07
N PRO A 35 -17.68 -14.32 0.67
CA PRO A 35 -16.53 -13.99 1.51
C PRO A 35 -16.96 -13.47 2.89
N VAL A 36 -16.35 -14.00 3.95
CA VAL A 36 -16.67 -13.63 5.34
C VAL A 36 -15.40 -13.39 6.14
N PHE A 37 -15.39 -12.31 6.93
CA PHE A 37 -14.26 -11.90 7.77
C PHE A 37 -14.73 -11.73 9.22
N PRO A 38 -14.88 -12.83 9.99
CA PRO A 38 -15.28 -12.77 11.39
C PRO A 38 -14.18 -12.16 12.26
N GLY A 39 -14.59 -11.55 13.38
CA GLY A 39 -13.67 -11.01 14.38
C GLY A 39 -13.04 -12.10 15.25
N VAL A 40 -11.75 -11.97 15.51
CA VAL A 40 -10.98 -12.77 16.47
C VAL A 40 -10.15 -11.83 17.36
N ALA A 41 -9.85 -12.29 18.56
CA ALA A 41 -8.98 -11.62 19.52
C ALA A 41 -7.92 -12.55 20.12
N THR A 42 -8.07 -13.88 20.03
CA THR A 42 -7.21 -14.85 20.74
C THR A 42 -6.68 -15.96 19.82
N PRO A 43 -5.61 -16.67 20.21
CA PRO A 43 -5.12 -17.84 19.46
C PRO A 43 -6.19 -18.92 19.23
N SER A 44 -6.99 -19.24 20.24
CA SER A 44 -8.07 -20.24 20.12
C SER A 44 -9.11 -19.87 19.07
N GLU A 45 -9.45 -18.58 18.95
CA GLU A 45 -10.37 -18.11 17.91
C GLU A 45 -9.72 -18.11 16.51
N VAL A 46 -8.40 -17.88 16.43
CA VAL A 46 -7.65 -18.03 15.18
C VAL A 46 -7.66 -19.50 14.73
N GLU A 47 -7.44 -20.45 15.65
CA GLU A 47 -7.51 -21.88 15.34
C GLU A 47 -8.91 -22.30 14.91
N GLN A 48 -9.96 -21.79 15.56
CA GLN A 48 -11.34 -22.04 15.13
C GLN A 48 -11.60 -21.49 13.72
N ALA A 49 -11.05 -20.32 13.37
CA ALA A 49 -11.16 -19.77 12.03
C ALA A 49 -10.46 -20.65 10.98
N ILE A 50 -9.28 -21.17 11.31
CA ILE A 50 -8.52 -22.09 10.44
C ILE A 50 -9.32 -23.38 10.21
N GLU A 51 -9.89 -23.97 11.27
CA GLU A 51 -10.71 -25.19 11.17
C GLU A 51 -11.94 -24.99 10.29
N LEU A 52 -12.53 -23.79 10.32
CA LEU A 52 -13.63 -23.41 9.42
C LEU A 52 -13.18 -23.10 7.99
N GLY A 53 -11.88 -23.23 7.67
CA GLY A 53 -11.33 -23.01 6.33
C GLY A 53 -11.04 -21.55 6.00
N LEU A 54 -10.98 -20.65 6.98
CA LEU A 54 -10.66 -19.23 6.77
C LEU A 54 -9.14 -19.00 6.76
N ASN A 55 -8.71 -18.08 5.90
CA ASN A 55 -7.32 -17.62 5.82
C ASN A 55 -7.16 -16.11 6.05
N VAL A 56 -8.28 -15.37 6.18
CA VAL A 56 -8.34 -13.94 6.51
C VAL A 56 -9.41 -13.74 7.57
N VAL A 57 -9.05 -13.08 8.67
CA VAL A 57 -9.97 -12.74 9.77
C VAL A 57 -9.85 -11.27 10.16
N LYS A 58 -10.91 -10.72 10.75
CA LYS A 58 -10.86 -9.39 11.37
C LYS A 58 -10.20 -9.53 12.74
N PHE A 59 -9.26 -8.65 13.09
CA PHE A 59 -8.75 -8.54 14.46
C PHE A 59 -9.45 -7.38 15.17
N PHE A 60 -10.22 -7.66 16.22
CA PHE A 60 -11.12 -6.67 16.81
C PHE A 60 -11.41 -6.89 18.30
N PRO A 61 -11.47 -5.81 19.11
CA PRO A 61 -11.02 -4.45 18.81
C PRO A 61 -9.48 -4.37 18.84
N ALA A 62 -8.86 -3.82 17.79
CA ALA A 62 -7.40 -3.93 17.60
C ALA A 62 -6.59 -3.28 18.73
N GLU A 63 -6.73 -1.97 18.94
CA GLU A 63 -5.99 -1.27 20.01
C GLU A 63 -6.44 -1.73 21.41
N GLY A 64 -7.74 -2.01 21.59
CA GLY A 64 -8.28 -2.49 22.87
C GLY A 64 -7.71 -3.84 23.31
N ASN A 65 -7.27 -4.67 22.36
CA ASN A 65 -6.63 -5.97 22.62
C ASN A 65 -5.10 -5.89 22.66
N GLY A 66 -4.50 -4.71 22.85
CA GLY A 66 -3.04 -4.56 22.92
C GLY A 66 -2.35 -4.33 21.57
N GLY A 67 -3.14 -4.03 20.53
CA GLY A 67 -2.66 -3.48 19.27
C GLY A 67 -1.75 -4.38 18.45
N LEU A 68 -0.91 -3.76 17.61
CA LEU A 68 0.02 -4.46 16.73
C LEU A 68 1.02 -5.39 17.47
N PRO A 69 1.59 -5.03 18.64
CA PRO A 69 2.46 -5.94 19.38
C PRO A 69 1.77 -7.25 19.75
N TYR A 70 0.56 -7.18 20.28
CA TYR A 70 -0.21 -8.37 20.62
C TYR A 70 -0.62 -9.16 19.37
N LEU A 71 -1.06 -8.48 18.30
CA LEU A 71 -1.39 -9.15 17.04
C LEU A 71 -0.20 -9.90 16.44
N LYS A 72 1.02 -9.35 16.54
CA LYS A 72 2.25 -10.06 16.14
C LYS A 72 2.51 -11.29 16.98
N ALA A 73 2.26 -11.22 18.29
CA ALA A 73 2.43 -12.36 19.20
C ALA A 73 1.45 -13.50 18.87
N ILE A 74 0.15 -13.19 18.71
CA ILE A 74 -0.86 -14.23 18.41
C ILE A 74 -0.81 -14.69 16.96
N GLY A 75 -0.49 -13.81 16.00
CA GLY A 75 -0.43 -14.15 14.58
C GLY A 75 0.87 -14.85 14.17
N GLY A 76 1.91 -14.73 15.00
CA GLY A 76 3.25 -15.26 14.76
C GLY A 76 3.29 -16.75 14.42
N PRO A 77 2.61 -17.64 15.16
CA PRO A 77 2.51 -19.07 14.84
C PRO A 77 1.75 -19.35 13.53
N TYR A 78 0.75 -18.53 13.18
CA TYR A 78 -0.17 -18.78 12.06
C TYR A 78 0.26 -18.05 10.79
N LYS A 79 1.44 -18.37 10.23
CA LYS A 79 2.06 -17.65 9.10
C LYS A 79 1.18 -17.50 7.85
N GLN A 80 0.22 -18.41 7.64
CA GLN A 80 -0.72 -18.37 6.52
C GLN A 80 -1.92 -17.46 6.78
N MET A 81 -2.27 -17.24 8.05
CA MET A 81 -3.37 -16.37 8.44
C MET A 81 -3.06 -14.91 8.11
N ARG A 82 -4.09 -14.19 7.71
CA ARG A 82 -4.07 -12.75 7.44
C ARG A 82 -5.11 -12.04 8.29
N PHE A 83 -4.87 -10.77 8.57
CA PHE A 83 -5.67 -10.00 9.50
C PHE A 83 -6.15 -8.67 8.92
N ILE A 84 -7.33 -8.26 9.35
CA ILE A 84 -7.91 -6.93 9.13
C ILE A 84 -8.11 -6.27 10.50
N PRO A 85 -7.09 -5.57 11.05
CA PRO A 85 -7.21 -4.86 12.32
C PRO A 85 -8.26 -3.76 12.22
N THR A 86 -9.17 -3.71 13.19
CA THR A 86 -10.24 -2.70 13.27
C THR A 86 -10.47 -2.30 14.72
N GLY A 87 -10.69 -1.01 14.98
CA GLY A 87 -10.92 -0.46 16.32
C GLY A 87 -9.66 0.19 16.89
N GLY A 88 -9.70 1.52 17.01
CA GLY A 88 -8.55 2.33 17.41
C GLY A 88 -7.52 2.60 16.30
N ILE A 89 -7.79 2.21 15.06
CA ILE A 89 -6.95 2.58 13.91
C ILE A 89 -7.22 4.03 13.51
N ASP A 90 -6.18 4.81 13.29
CA ASP A 90 -6.21 6.19 12.78
C ASP A 90 -4.94 6.54 11.98
N GLU A 91 -4.77 7.81 11.62
CA GLU A 91 -3.62 8.30 10.84
C GLU A 91 -2.27 8.06 11.53
N THR A 92 -2.23 7.96 12.85
CA THR A 92 -0.98 7.84 13.61
C THR A 92 -0.43 6.42 13.59
N ASN A 93 -1.29 5.41 13.47
CA ASN A 93 -0.91 4.00 13.56
C ASN A 93 -1.17 3.20 12.28
N LEU A 94 -1.94 3.69 11.31
CA LEU A 94 -2.30 3.00 10.07
C LEU A 94 -1.09 2.38 9.36
N LEU A 95 -0.03 3.16 9.14
CA LEU A 95 1.17 2.68 8.44
C LEU A 95 1.92 1.59 9.21
N SER A 96 1.97 1.69 10.54
CA SER A 96 2.61 0.68 11.38
C SER A 96 1.95 -0.68 11.22
N TYR A 97 0.62 -0.71 11.14
CA TYR A 97 -0.13 -1.93 10.85
C TYR A 97 0.10 -2.43 9.43
N LEU A 98 -0.07 -1.58 8.41
CA LEU A 98 0.04 -2.01 7.01
C LEU A 98 1.44 -2.50 6.61
N LYS A 99 2.49 -2.07 7.32
CA LYS A 99 3.86 -2.58 7.14
C LYS A 99 4.04 -4.04 7.59
N TYR A 100 3.14 -4.57 8.42
CA TYR A 100 3.21 -5.96 8.85
C TYR A 100 2.59 -6.88 7.79
N SER A 101 3.36 -7.85 7.28
CA SER A 101 3.02 -8.65 6.11
C SER A 101 1.77 -9.54 6.26
N GLN A 102 1.32 -9.82 7.49
CA GLN A 102 0.05 -10.52 7.72
C GLN A 102 -1.17 -9.59 7.64
N ILE A 103 -1.00 -8.27 7.50
CA ILE A 103 -2.11 -7.31 7.41
C ILE A 103 -2.47 -7.06 5.95
N VAL A 104 -3.73 -7.32 5.59
CA VAL A 104 -4.22 -7.11 4.21
C VAL A 104 -4.92 -5.75 4.06
N ALA A 105 -5.57 -5.27 5.12
CA ALA A 105 -6.21 -3.96 5.19
C ALA A 105 -6.40 -3.56 6.66
N CYS A 106 -6.74 -2.30 6.91
CA CYS A 106 -7.19 -1.85 8.22
C CYS A 106 -8.60 -1.24 8.10
N GLY A 107 -9.42 -1.46 9.12
CA GLY A 107 -10.73 -0.83 9.24
C GLY A 107 -10.68 0.35 10.21
N GLY A 108 -11.29 1.47 9.83
CA GLY A 108 -11.43 2.64 10.70
C GLY A 108 -12.57 3.54 10.27
N SER A 109 -13.02 4.38 11.21
CA SER A 109 -14.17 5.28 11.05
C SER A 109 -13.78 6.75 11.20
N TRP A 110 -12.51 7.08 11.44
CA TRP A 110 -12.09 8.44 11.76
C TRP A 110 -12.38 9.45 10.65
N MET A 111 -12.44 9.01 9.39
CA MET A 111 -12.77 9.81 8.21
C MET A 111 -14.26 9.88 7.88
N VAL A 112 -15.09 9.03 8.50
CA VAL A 112 -16.55 8.92 8.27
C VAL A 112 -17.31 8.93 9.58
N LYS A 113 -16.96 9.87 10.46
CA LYS A 113 -17.58 9.98 11.78
C LYS A 113 -19.08 10.29 11.67
N PRO A 114 -19.94 9.73 12.55
CA PRO A 114 -21.38 9.98 12.51
C PRO A 114 -21.75 11.47 12.56
N GLU A 115 -20.98 12.29 13.28
CA GLU A 115 -21.22 13.72 13.42
C GLU A 115 -21.00 14.45 12.08
N LEU A 116 -19.96 14.07 11.32
CA LEU A 116 -19.69 14.64 9.99
C LEU A 116 -20.80 14.29 9.00
N ILE A 117 -21.29 13.04 9.07
CA ILE A 117 -22.38 12.56 8.20
C ILE A 117 -23.68 13.30 8.55
N ALA A 118 -24.04 13.38 9.84
CA ALA A 118 -25.24 14.08 10.29
C ALA A 118 -25.22 15.57 9.93
N ALA A 119 -24.04 16.20 9.99
CA ALA A 119 -23.83 17.59 9.60
C ALA A 119 -23.63 17.80 8.08
N GLN A 120 -23.73 16.74 7.26
CA GLN A 120 -23.50 16.77 5.80
C GLN A 120 -22.15 17.40 5.40
N GLN A 121 -21.11 17.22 6.22
CA GLN A 121 -19.76 17.74 5.97
C GLN A 121 -18.98 16.84 4.99
N PHE A 122 -19.53 16.66 3.79
CA PHE A 122 -19.00 15.72 2.79
C PHE A 122 -17.63 16.13 2.24
N ASP A 123 -17.33 17.43 2.15
CA ASP A 123 -16.01 17.91 1.75
C ASP A 123 -14.93 17.52 2.78
N GLU A 124 -15.28 17.56 4.06
CA GLU A 124 -14.37 17.13 5.12
C GLU A 124 -14.17 15.62 5.10
N ILE A 125 -15.23 14.83 4.93
CA ILE A 125 -15.14 13.37 4.74
C ILE A 125 -14.24 13.04 3.55
N ARG A 126 -14.41 13.75 2.42
CA ARG A 126 -13.57 13.60 1.23
C ARG A 126 -12.11 13.89 1.56
N ARG A 127 -11.81 15.03 2.19
CA ARG A 127 -10.46 15.45 2.56
C ARG A 127 -9.78 14.43 3.47
N MET A 128 -10.48 13.94 4.48
CA MET A 128 -9.97 12.94 5.42
C MET A 128 -9.73 11.59 4.74
N THR A 129 -10.63 11.19 3.83
CA THR A 129 -10.49 9.94 3.06
C THR A 129 -9.30 10.01 2.10
N GLU A 130 -9.15 11.12 1.37
CA GLU A 130 -8.00 11.35 0.49
C GLU A 130 -6.70 11.33 1.29
N ARG A 131 -6.67 11.97 2.46
CA ARG A 131 -5.52 11.97 3.35
C ARG A 131 -5.15 10.57 3.84
N ALA A 132 -6.11 9.74 4.21
CA ALA A 132 -5.86 8.35 4.59
C ALA A 132 -5.24 7.54 3.44
N VAL A 133 -5.71 7.74 2.20
CA VAL A 133 -5.14 7.10 1.00
C VAL A 133 -3.72 7.59 0.72
N LEU A 134 -3.49 8.91 0.75
CA LEU A 134 -2.16 9.49 0.48
C LEU A 134 -1.14 9.09 1.55
N LEU A 135 -1.56 9.03 2.82
CA LEU A 135 -0.74 8.50 3.90
C LEU A 135 -0.32 7.05 3.63
N MET A 136 -1.28 6.19 3.25
CA MET A 136 -1.00 4.80 2.90
C MET A 136 -0.01 4.70 1.74
N LEU A 137 -0.21 5.48 0.67
CA LEU A 137 0.67 5.49 -0.49
C LEU A 137 2.08 5.99 -0.16
N GLY A 138 2.20 7.01 0.70
CA GLY A 138 3.51 7.59 1.08
C GLY A 138 4.27 8.14 -0.12
N LEU A 139 3.58 8.84 -1.03
CA LEU A 139 4.18 9.34 -2.26
C LEU A 139 5.21 10.43 -1.96
N GLU A 140 6.43 10.25 -2.45
CA GLU A 140 7.54 11.20 -2.26
C GLU A 140 8.49 11.18 -3.46
N LEU A 141 9.11 12.32 -3.80
CA LEU A 141 10.16 12.35 -4.81
C LEU A 141 11.43 11.69 -4.22
N LYS A 142 11.91 10.62 -4.87
CA LYS A 142 13.09 9.87 -4.43
C LYS A 142 14.36 10.30 -5.12
N HIS A 143 14.32 10.37 -6.44
CA HIS A 143 15.48 10.79 -7.22
C HIS A 143 15.08 11.41 -8.55
N ILE A 144 16.01 12.18 -9.09
CA ILE A 144 15.95 12.79 -10.41
C ILE A 144 16.97 12.10 -11.29
N GLY A 145 16.48 11.43 -12.33
CA GLY A 145 17.26 10.91 -13.44
C GLY A 145 17.52 11.98 -14.48
N MET A 146 18.76 12.13 -14.92
CA MET A 146 19.17 13.11 -15.92
C MET A 146 19.82 12.39 -17.09
N ASN A 147 19.23 12.51 -18.28
CA ASN A 147 19.80 11.91 -19.48
C ASN A 147 21.01 12.71 -19.97
N CYS A 148 22.08 12.02 -20.37
CA CYS A 148 23.25 12.60 -21.03
C CYS A 148 23.54 11.83 -22.33
N ALA A 149 24.34 12.43 -23.22
CA ALA A 149 24.69 11.82 -24.49
C ALA A 149 25.61 10.60 -24.32
N ASP A 150 26.57 10.69 -23.40
CA ASP A 150 27.57 9.65 -23.15
C ASP A 150 28.10 9.64 -21.71
N ASP A 151 28.98 8.68 -21.41
CA ASP A 151 29.60 8.51 -20.08
C ASP A 151 30.48 9.70 -19.67
N THR A 152 31.16 10.33 -20.63
CA THR A 152 32.05 11.45 -20.35
C THR A 152 31.26 12.66 -19.87
N GLU A 153 30.17 12.97 -20.56
CA GLU A 153 29.23 14.00 -20.15
C GLU A 153 28.58 13.66 -18.80
N ALA A 154 28.13 12.42 -18.63
CA ALA A 154 27.49 11.97 -17.39
C ALA A 154 28.42 12.13 -16.17
N LEU A 155 29.70 11.74 -16.30
CA LEU A 155 30.67 11.87 -15.21
C LEU A 155 30.99 13.33 -14.92
N LYS A 156 31.12 14.17 -15.95
CA LYS A 156 31.31 15.63 -15.79
C LYS A 156 30.13 16.24 -15.01
N ASN A 157 28.90 15.97 -15.43
CA ASN A 157 27.70 16.49 -14.79
C ASN A 157 27.56 15.97 -13.35
N ALA A 158 27.82 14.68 -13.11
CA ALA A 158 27.80 14.09 -11.77
C ALA A 158 28.81 14.78 -10.83
N ARG A 159 30.03 15.08 -11.29
CA ARG A 159 31.03 15.79 -10.49
C ARG A 159 30.64 17.25 -10.21
N LEU A 160 30.01 17.94 -11.16
CA LEU A 160 29.49 19.30 -10.94
C LEU A 160 28.40 19.31 -9.85
N ILE A 161 27.44 18.38 -9.92
CA ILE A 161 26.38 18.25 -8.91
C ILE A 161 26.99 17.86 -7.55
N ALA A 162 27.94 16.93 -7.53
CA ALA A 162 28.62 16.51 -6.31
C ALA A 162 29.34 17.66 -5.61
N ALA A 163 30.04 18.50 -6.38
CA ALA A 163 30.71 19.70 -5.87
C ALA A 163 29.71 20.73 -5.33
N LEU A 164 28.59 20.94 -6.05
CA LEU A 164 27.53 21.87 -5.64
C LEU A 164 26.84 21.43 -4.34
N MET A 165 26.55 20.13 -4.21
CA MET A 165 25.74 19.58 -3.13
C MET A 165 26.58 19.04 -1.95
N GLY A 166 27.90 18.88 -2.13
CA GLY A 166 28.77 18.24 -1.14
C GLY A 166 28.48 16.74 -0.96
N LEU A 167 28.12 16.04 -2.03
CA LEU A 167 27.69 14.63 -1.99
C LEU A 167 28.69 13.71 -2.71
N PRO A 168 28.81 12.42 -2.30
CA PRO A 168 29.68 11.48 -2.98
C PRO A 168 29.14 11.08 -4.35
N VAL A 169 30.05 10.85 -5.30
CA VAL A 169 29.74 10.21 -6.59
C VAL A 169 29.96 8.71 -6.48
N LYS A 170 28.98 7.92 -6.89
CA LYS A 170 29.09 6.48 -7.09
C LYS A 170 28.90 6.17 -8.57
N GLU A 171 29.99 5.80 -9.23
CA GLU A 171 29.95 5.39 -10.63
C GLU A 171 29.31 4.01 -10.79
N GLY A 172 28.50 3.85 -11.82
CA GLY A 172 27.82 2.61 -12.15
C GLY A 172 27.93 2.28 -13.64
N ASN A 173 27.35 1.14 -14.04
CA ASN A 173 27.45 0.68 -15.42
C ASN A 173 26.56 1.50 -16.38
N SER A 174 25.34 1.84 -15.95
CA SER A 174 24.35 2.56 -16.78
C SER A 174 24.20 4.03 -16.40
N SER A 175 24.54 4.37 -15.16
CA SER A 175 24.35 5.70 -14.58
C SER A 175 25.37 5.93 -13.45
N ASN A 176 25.63 7.19 -13.15
CA ASN A 176 26.42 7.64 -12.01
C ASN A 176 25.47 8.27 -10.99
N PHE A 177 25.50 7.80 -9.74
CA PHE A 177 24.69 8.38 -8.67
C PHE A 177 25.46 9.46 -7.92
N VAL A 178 24.80 10.58 -7.60
CA VAL A 178 25.30 11.60 -6.68
C VAL A 178 24.41 11.60 -5.44
N GLY A 179 24.97 11.13 -4.32
CA GLY A 179 24.17 10.75 -3.15
C GLY A 179 23.12 9.68 -3.51
N THR A 180 21.87 9.90 -3.08
CA THR A 180 20.72 9.07 -3.44
C THR A 180 19.70 9.82 -4.31
N GLN A 181 19.90 11.13 -4.50
CA GLN A 181 18.91 12.04 -5.05
C GLN A 181 19.07 12.26 -6.55
N PHE A 182 20.27 12.07 -7.10
CA PHE A 182 20.56 12.30 -8.51
C PHE A 182 21.12 11.05 -9.17
N GLU A 183 20.51 10.67 -10.29
CA GLU A 183 20.95 9.58 -11.15
C GLU A 183 21.32 10.16 -12.52
N VAL A 184 22.61 10.28 -12.81
CA VAL A 184 23.08 10.83 -14.09
C VAL A 184 23.31 9.69 -15.07
N MET A 185 22.46 9.57 -16.08
CA MET A 185 22.46 8.48 -17.05
C MET A 185 23.61 8.64 -18.05
N LYS A 186 24.28 7.55 -18.39
CA LYS A 186 25.41 7.53 -19.35
C LYS A 186 24.97 7.52 -20.83
N LYS A 187 23.66 7.57 -21.08
CA LYS A 187 23.02 7.59 -22.40
C LYS A 187 21.57 8.07 -22.27
N GLN A 188 20.95 8.40 -23.40
CA GLN A 188 19.52 8.65 -23.44
C GLN A 188 18.73 7.41 -22.99
N TYR A 189 17.75 7.64 -22.11
CA TYR A 189 16.77 6.64 -21.70
C TYR A 189 15.35 7.22 -21.89
N LEU A 190 14.39 6.85 -21.03
CA LEU A 190 13.04 7.41 -21.03
C LEU A 190 13.05 8.88 -20.62
N GLY A 191 12.07 9.63 -21.13
CA GLY A 191 11.99 11.07 -20.98
C GLY A 191 13.00 11.80 -21.87
N THR A 192 12.60 12.97 -22.36
CA THR A 192 13.52 13.87 -23.07
C THR A 192 14.64 14.34 -22.14
N HIS A 193 14.29 14.74 -20.91
CA HIS A 193 15.24 15.27 -19.93
C HIS A 193 15.73 14.22 -18.91
N GLY A 194 15.10 13.04 -18.89
CA GLY A 194 15.34 11.98 -17.92
C GLY A 194 14.06 11.63 -17.18
N HIS A 195 14.19 11.22 -15.91
CA HIS A 195 13.06 10.68 -15.15
C HIS A 195 12.94 11.22 -13.72
N LEU A 196 11.74 11.09 -13.15
CA LEU A 196 11.45 11.40 -11.76
C LEU A 196 10.93 10.14 -11.07
N ALA A 197 11.64 9.72 -10.03
CA ALA A 197 11.27 8.56 -9.23
C ALA A 197 10.33 8.98 -8.10
N ILE A 198 9.13 8.41 -8.06
CA ILE A 198 8.17 8.63 -6.98
C ILE A 198 8.15 7.39 -6.08
N GLY A 199 8.71 7.54 -4.89
CA GLY A 199 8.66 6.54 -3.84
C GLY A 199 7.22 6.28 -3.39
N THR A 200 6.92 5.03 -3.04
CA THR A 200 5.65 4.60 -2.45
C THR A 200 5.87 3.47 -1.45
N ASN A 201 5.09 3.46 -0.38
CA ASN A 201 5.09 2.40 0.63
C ASN A 201 4.60 1.05 0.09
N PHE A 202 3.72 1.08 -0.92
CA PHE A 202 3.09 -0.13 -1.46
C PHE A 202 2.87 0.01 -2.97
N ILE A 203 3.84 -0.42 -3.77
CA ILE A 203 3.85 -0.20 -5.22
C ILE A 203 2.62 -0.78 -5.92
N GLU A 204 2.18 -1.99 -5.56
CA GLU A 204 0.98 -2.60 -6.13
C GLU A 204 -0.29 -1.80 -5.84
N ARG A 205 -0.40 -1.23 -4.63
CA ARG A 205 -1.54 -0.38 -4.26
C ARG A 205 -1.49 0.95 -5.00
N ALA A 206 -0.29 1.51 -5.17
CA ALA A 206 -0.08 2.72 -5.93
C ALA A 206 -0.46 2.55 -7.39
N ILE A 207 -0.04 1.47 -8.05
CA ILE A 207 -0.40 1.18 -9.44
C ILE A 207 -1.92 1.18 -9.62
N VAL A 208 -2.65 0.44 -8.78
CA VAL A 208 -4.12 0.39 -8.83
C VAL A 208 -4.74 1.77 -8.59
N HIS A 209 -4.20 2.54 -7.64
CA HIS A 209 -4.66 3.91 -7.37
C HIS A 209 -4.47 4.84 -8.57
N PHE A 210 -3.30 4.82 -9.21
CA PHE A 210 -3.02 5.63 -10.39
C PHE A 210 -3.84 5.17 -11.61
N GLN A 211 -4.03 3.87 -11.81
CA GLN A 211 -4.91 3.33 -12.86
C GLN A 211 -6.35 3.80 -12.72
N ARG A 212 -6.89 3.84 -11.49
CA ARG A 212 -8.23 4.40 -11.22
C ARG A 212 -8.32 5.91 -11.51
N LYS A 213 -7.18 6.61 -11.57
CA LYS A 213 -7.08 8.01 -11.98
C LYS A 213 -6.76 8.19 -13.47
N GLY A 214 -6.72 7.11 -14.26
CA GLY A 214 -6.50 7.16 -15.70
C GLY A 214 -5.04 7.09 -16.16
N TYR A 215 -4.10 6.79 -15.26
CA TYR A 215 -2.69 6.58 -15.64
C TYR A 215 -2.44 5.13 -16.08
N SER A 216 -1.51 4.96 -17.02
CA SER A 216 -1.09 3.65 -17.54
C SER A 216 0.39 3.41 -17.23
N PHE A 217 0.82 2.15 -17.26
CA PHE A 217 2.18 1.74 -16.91
C PHE A 217 2.81 0.90 -18.01
N ARG A 218 4.08 1.22 -18.32
CA ARG A 218 4.90 0.53 -19.32
C ARG A 218 5.31 -0.84 -18.79
N GLN A 219 4.71 -1.91 -19.32
CA GLN A 219 4.92 -3.27 -18.81
C GLN A 219 6.36 -3.77 -19.03
N ASP A 220 7.02 -3.34 -20.09
CA ASP A 220 8.43 -3.62 -20.41
C ASP A 220 9.43 -2.93 -19.47
N SER A 221 8.97 -1.97 -18.66
CA SER A 221 9.78 -1.25 -17.67
C SER A 221 9.74 -1.86 -16.27
N ASN A 222 9.05 -2.99 -16.09
CA ASN A 222 8.90 -3.65 -14.79
C ASN A 222 10.25 -4.14 -14.27
N VAL A 223 10.67 -3.62 -13.12
CA VAL A 223 11.87 -4.08 -12.42
C VAL A 223 11.45 -4.89 -11.20
N GLU A 224 11.96 -6.11 -11.11
CA GLU A 224 11.68 -7.01 -9.99
C GLU A 224 12.94 -7.37 -9.20
N LYS A 225 12.78 -7.54 -7.89
CA LYS A 225 13.77 -8.11 -6.99
C LYS A 225 13.09 -9.16 -6.12
N ASN A 226 13.65 -10.37 -6.06
CA ASN A 226 13.10 -11.48 -5.29
C ASN A 226 11.62 -11.77 -5.60
N GLY A 227 11.24 -11.71 -6.89
CA GLY A 227 9.86 -11.95 -7.35
C GLY A 227 8.85 -10.86 -6.93
N LYS A 228 9.33 -9.68 -6.51
CA LYS A 228 8.49 -8.53 -6.19
C LYS A 228 8.88 -7.34 -7.06
N ARG A 229 7.87 -6.66 -7.61
CA ARG A 229 8.07 -5.38 -8.29
C ARG A 229 8.70 -4.37 -7.35
N VAL A 230 9.74 -3.71 -7.82
CA VAL A 230 10.41 -2.61 -7.13
C VAL A 230 10.36 -1.31 -7.90
N ALA A 231 10.22 -1.33 -9.22
CA ALA A 231 10.02 -0.12 -10.01
C ALA A 231 9.16 -0.37 -11.26
N ILE A 232 8.41 0.65 -11.70
CA ILE A 232 7.66 0.63 -12.97
C ILE A 232 7.40 2.06 -13.47
N TYR A 233 7.61 2.28 -14.77
CA TYR A 233 7.39 3.58 -15.41
C TYR A 233 5.93 3.76 -15.83
N LEU A 234 5.46 5.00 -15.74
CA LEU A 234 4.22 5.44 -16.36
C LEU A 234 4.39 5.51 -17.88
N GLU A 235 3.31 5.34 -18.62
CA GLU A 235 3.31 5.55 -20.07
C GLU A 235 3.45 7.03 -20.42
N GLN A 236 2.77 7.89 -19.66
CA GLN A 236 2.75 9.33 -19.83
C GLN A 236 4.06 9.99 -19.36
N GLU A 237 4.52 10.97 -20.12
CA GLU A 237 5.56 11.92 -19.71
C GLU A 237 4.92 13.24 -19.28
N ILE A 238 5.53 13.92 -18.31
CA ILE A 238 5.09 15.25 -17.87
C ILE A 238 6.27 16.20 -18.08
N ALA A 239 6.07 17.22 -18.90
CA ALA A 239 7.09 18.23 -19.24
C ALA A 239 8.43 17.61 -19.72
N GLY A 240 8.37 16.53 -20.50
CA GLY A 240 9.56 15.85 -21.03
C GLY A 240 10.31 14.98 -20.02
N PHE A 241 9.76 14.78 -18.81
CA PHE A 241 10.25 13.79 -17.85
C PHE A 241 9.38 12.55 -17.86
N ALA A 242 10.01 11.38 -17.87
CA ALA A 242 9.35 10.14 -17.54
C ALA A 242 9.15 10.02 -16.03
N PHE A 243 8.08 9.39 -15.57
CA PHE A 243 7.83 9.15 -14.15
C PHE A 243 7.83 7.65 -13.90
N HIS A 244 8.42 7.22 -12.79
CA HIS A 244 8.30 5.84 -12.33
C HIS A 244 7.97 5.76 -10.85
N LEU A 245 7.21 4.73 -10.49
CA LEU A 245 6.99 4.39 -9.10
C LEU A 245 8.17 3.55 -8.62
N LEU A 246 8.62 3.80 -7.39
CA LEU A 246 9.67 3.06 -6.71
C LEU A 246 9.14 2.54 -5.37
N GLN A 247 9.26 1.24 -5.13
CA GLN A 247 8.96 0.64 -3.83
C GLN A 247 10.02 1.10 -2.81
N VAL A 248 9.57 1.66 -1.70
CA VAL A 248 10.39 2.12 -0.56
C VAL A 248 10.35 1.11 0.57
#